data_AF-A0A6I7XN58-F1
#
_entry.id   AF-A0A6I7XN58-F1
#
_cell.length_a   1.000
_cell.length_b   1.000
_cell.length_c   1.000
_cell.angle_alpha   90.00
_cell.angle_beta   90.00
_cell.angle_gamma   90.00
#
_symmetry.space_group_name_H-M   'P 1'
#
loop_
_entity.id
_entity.type
_entity.pdbx_description
1 polymer ?
#
loop_
_entity_poly.entity_id
_entity_poly.type
_entity_poly.pdbx_seq_one_letter_code
_entity_poly.pdbx_strand_id
1 'polypeptide(L)'
;MQTQRAEIYARCSAEIDGNPHAVGAEAIFDQALTNGLAAIVSAQWGEKAVMNKYGRVKSATELLTVVEGKAEKEGSEIYVIPDPEPASERDPGDSPWPWAEDSDLPDLDTRINVAVLREGIKGTQAVRHGRGEGGLAREHIDALLALDDHESLRSLMTEHADRAWDSARDEDLHSRARAAALLRRIGDEAAARRAEEAAELHTPYHPKHNPEGLALDDCPVCGYTAFSADCGDELGMGIGVGQCLVCHYERSWDTANDEARSLYFKVRWADD
;
A
#
# COMPACT_ATOMS: atom_id res chain seq x y z
N MET A 1 -15.68 -11.42 -12.53
CA MET A 1 -15.42 -10.26 -13.42
C MET A 1 -15.24 -8.97 -12.62
N GLN A 2 -16.07 -8.68 -11.62
CA GLN A 2 -15.93 -7.46 -10.78
C GLN A 2 -14.65 -7.46 -9.95
N THR A 3 -14.29 -8.56 -9.27
CA THR A 3 -13.04 -8.68 -8.48
C THR A 3 -11.79 -8.35 -9.30
N GLN A 4 -11.66 -8.93 -10.50
CA GLN A 4 -10.56 -8.64 -11.41
C GLN A 4 -10.49 -7.15 -11.82
N ARG A 5 -11.63 -6.45 -11.91
CA ARG A 5 -11.64 -5.01 -12.22
C ARG A 5 -11.21 -4.18 -11.02
N ALA A 6 -11.64 -4.54 -9.82
CA ALA A 6 -11.20 -3.91 -8.58
C ALA A 6 -9.69 -4.07 -8.40
N GLU A 7 -9.14 -5.27 -8.64
CA GLU A 7 -7.69 -5.54 -8.61
C GLU A 7 -6.93 -4.69 -9.64
N ILE A 8 -7.41 -4.62 -10.88
CA ILE A 8 -6.77 -3.77 -11.91
C ILE A 8 -6.85 -2.30 -11.53
N TYR A 9 -7.99 -1.84 -11.00
CA TYR A 9 -8.15 -0.49 -10.47
C TYR A 9 -7.14 -0.21 -9.36
N ALA A 10 -7.06 -1.06 -8.33
CA ALA A 10 -6.17 -0.87 -7.18
C ALA A 10 -4.70 -0.81 -7.63
N ARG A 11 -4.25 -1.78 -8.42
CA ARG A 11 -2.87 -1.81 -8.95
C ARG A 11 -2.53 -0.58 -9.79
N CYS A 12 -3.41 -0.17 -10.71
CA CYS A 12 -3.14 1.01 -11.53
C CYS A 12 -3.20 2.31 -10.72
N SER A 13 -4.09 2.40 -9.73
CA SER A 13 -4.24 3.56 -8.85
C SER A 13 -3.03 3.71 -7.92
N ALA A 14 -2.57 2.63 -7.29
CA ALA A 14 -1.35 2.65 -6.47
C ALA A 14 -0.11 3.02 -7.28
N GLU A 15 -0.02 2.59 -8.54
CA GLU A 15 1.09 2.94 -9.43
C GLU A 15 1.13 4.44 -9.73
N ILE A 16 -0.01 5.02 -10.09
CA ILE A 16 -0.07 6.43 -10.45
C ILE A 16 0.02 7.35 -9.22
N ASP A 17 -0.42 6.90 -8.05
CA ASP A 17 -0.27 7.64 -6.80
C ASP A 17 1.20 7.75 -6.39
N GLY A 18 1.95 6.64 -6.46
CA GLY A 18 3.38 6.61 -6.14
C GLY A 18 4.26 7.32 -7.18
N ASN A 19 3.83 7.35 -8.46
CA ASN A 19 4.59 7.98 -9.54
C ASN A 19 3.70 8.70 -10.57
N PRO A 20 3.14 9.87 -10.23
CA PRO A 20 2.17 10.59 -11.07
C PRO A 20 2.74 11.12 -12.39
N HIS A 21 4.06 11.15 -12.52
CA HIS A 21 4.77 11.66 -13.70
C HIS A 21 5.52 10.57 -14.47
N ALA A 22 5.22 9.29 -14.18
CA ALA A 22 5.77 8.17 -14.93
C ALA A 22 5.41 8.26 -16.42
N VAL A 23 6.32 7.80 -17.29
CA VAL A 23 6.02 7.66 -18.71
C VAL A 23 4.87 6.67 -18.88
N GLY A 24 3.77 7.13 -19.47
CA GLY A 24 2.55 6.33 -19.66
C GLY A 24 1.54 6.41 -18.51
N ALA A 25 1.72 7.34 -17.55
CA ALA A 25 0.75 7.61 -16.49
C ALA A 25 -0.68 7.82 -17.03
N GLU A 26 -0.84 8.42 -18.20
CA GLU A 26 -2.14 8.62 -18.85
C GLU A 26 -2.85 7.32 -19.18
N ALA A 27 -2.10 6.32 -19.67
CA ALA A 27 -2.67 5.01 -19.97
C ALA A 27 -3.03 4.24 -18.70
N ILE A 28 -2.21 4.40 -17.64
CA ILE A 28 -2.45 3.80 -16.32
C ILE A 28 -3.72 4.42 -15.70
N PHE A 29 -3.86 5.74 -15.76
CA PHE A 29 -5.05 6.47 -15.31
C PHE A 29 -6.32 6.01 -16.04
N ASP A 30 -6.30 5.98 -17.38
CA ASP A 30 -7.44 5.55 -18.20
C ASP A 30 -7.87 4.12 -17.84
N GLN A 31 -6.88 3.24 -17.60
CA GLN A 31 -7.11 1.85 -17.20
C GLN A 31 -7.70 1.78 -15.80
N ALA A 32 -7.15 2.51 -14.83
CA ALA A 32 -7.68 2.56 -13.47
C ALA A 32 -9.13 3.06 -13.48
N LEU A 33 -9.37 4.23 -14.07
CA LEU A 33 -10.66 4.89 -14.10
C LEU A 33 -11.74 4.03 -14.76
N THR A 34 -11.43 3.41 -15.91
CA THR A 34 -12.39 2.56 -16.62
C THR A 34 -12.75 1.32 -15.80
N ASN A 35 -11.79 0.69 -15.11
CA ASN A 35 -12.06 -0.49 -14.32
C ASN A 35 -12.78 -0.15 -13.01
N GLY A 36 -12.40 0.94 -12.34
CA GLY A 36 -13.05 1.45 -11.14
C GLY A 36 -14.52 1.74 -11.39
N LEU A 37 -14.82 2.59 -12.39
CA LEU A 37 -16.19 2.92 -12.76
C LEU A 37 -16.98 1.70 -13.24
N ALA A 38 -16.36 0.78 -13.98
CA ALA A 38 -17.06 -0.42 -14.44
C ALA A 38 -17.41 -1.35 -13.27
N ALA A 39 -16.58 -1.45 -12.24
CA ALA A 39 -16.89 -2.22 -11.02
C ALA A 39 -18.06 -1.57 -10.26
N ILE A 40 -17.98 -0.26 -10.00
CA ILE A 40 -19.04 0.51 -9.32
C ILE A 40 -20.37 0.39 -10.05
N VAL A 41 -20.38 0.70 -11.36
CA VAL A 41 -21.60 0.65 -12.19
C VAL A 41 -22.20 -0.76 -12.23
N SER A 42 -21.35 -1.79 -12.25
CA SER A 42 -21.79 -3.18 -12.23
C SER A 42 -22.43 -3.56 -10.90
N ALA A 43 -21.82 -3.14 -9.79
CA ALA A 43 -22.32 -3.41 -8.45
C ALA A 43 -23.67 -2.72 -8.21
N GLN A 44 -23.78 -1.44 -8.55
CA GLN A 44 -24.97 -0.63 -8.27
C GLN A 44 -26.13 -0.89 -9.23
N TRP A 45 -25.83 -1.11 -10.52
CA TRP A 45 -26.86 -1.11 -11.57
C TRP A 45 -26.79 -2.31 -12.52
N GLY A 46 -25.95 -3.29 -12.24
CA GLY A 46 -25.82 -4.54 -12.97
C GLY A 46 -25.05 -4.44 -14.29
N GLU A 47 -24.68 -5.61 -14.84
CA GLU A 47 -23.80 -5.71 -16.02
C GLU A 47 -24.33 -4.99 -17.27
N LYS A 48 -25.65 -4.92 -17.45
CA LYS A 48 -26.27 -4.20 -18.59
C LYS A 48 -25.93 -2.70 -18.57
N ALA A 49 -25.73 -2.13 -17.39
CA ALA A 49 -25.34 -0.73 -17.24
C ALA A 49 -23.86 -0.50 -17.64
N VAL A 50 -23.02 -1.53 -17.58
CA VAL A 50 -21.61 -1.49 -17.98
C VAL A 50 -21.42 -1.69 -19.47
N MET A 51 -22.28 -2.48 -20.13
CA MET A 51 -22.12 -2.82 -21.53
C MET A 51 -22.72 -1.76 -22.47
N ASN A 52 -22.06 -1.54 -23.59
CA ASN A 52 -22.58 -0.77 -24.72
C ASN A 52 -23.44 -1.66 -25.64
N LYS A 53 -24.04 -1.04 -26.67
CA LYS A 53 -24.91 -1.72 -27.65
C LYS A 53 -24.22 -2.85 -28.44
N TYR A 54 -22.89 -2.93 -28.40
CA TYR A 54 -22.09 -3.96 -29.07
C TYR A 54 -21.62 -5.06 -28.12
N GLY A 55 -22.11 -5.09 -26.87
CA GLY A 55 -21.69 -6.06 -25.86
C GLY A 55 -20.27 -5.85 -25.34
N ARG A 56 -19.69 -4.67 -25.56
CA ARG A 56 -18.38 -4.29 -25.01
C ARG A 56 -18.57 -3.38 -23.79
N VAL A 57 -17.59 -3.35 -22.92
CA VAL A 57 -17.56 -2.43 -21.76
C VAL A 57 -17.56 -0.99 -22.28
N LYS A 58 -18.39 -0.14 -21.68
CA LYS A 58 -18.43 1.29 -21.92
C LYS A 58 -17.09 1.95 -21.57
N SER A 59 -16.74 2.99 -22.32
CA SER A 59 -15.61 3.86 -21.98
C SER A 59 -15.85 4.58 -20.64
N ALA A 60 -14.78 5.07 -20.00
CA ALA A 60 -14.88 5.87 -18.78
C ALA A 60 -15.88 7.03 -18.92
N THR A 61 -15.85 7.75 -20.04
CA THR A 61 -16.81 8.84 -20.33
C THR A 61 -18.26 8.35 -20.35
N GLU A 62 -18.54 7.22 -21.00
CA GLU A 62 -19.87 6.62 -21.05
C GLU A 62 -20.33 6.10 -19.68
N LEU A 63 -19.41 5.57 -18.87
CA LEU A 63 -19.69 5.13 -17.50
C LEU A 63 -20.00 6.31 -16.57
N LEU A 64 -19.27 7.43 -16.70
CA LEU A 64 -19.60 8.66 -15.99
C LEU A 64 -20.99 9.19 -16.36
N THR A 65 -21.41 9.09 -17.63
CA THR A 65 -22.80 9.42 -18.02
C THR A 65 -23.83 8.50 -17.37
N VAL A 66 -23.50 7.23 -17.11
CA VAL A 66 -24.39 6.33 -16.36
C VAL A 66 -24.51 6.78 -14.91
N VAL A 67 -23.39 7.16 -14.27
CA VAL A 67 -23.39 7.70 -12.91
C VAL A 67 -24.24 8.96 -12.83
N GLU A 68 -24.02 9.93 -13.73
CA GLU A 68 -24.79 11.19 -13.73
C GLU A 68 -26.31 10.99 -13.87
N GLY A 69 -26.72 9.95 -14.59
CA GLY A 69 -28.12 9.66 -14.84
C GLY A 69 -28.81 8.84 -13.75
N LYS A 70 -28.05 8.30 -12.78
CA LYS A 70 -28.57 7.32 -11.80
C LYS A 70 -28.21 7.59 -10.34
N ALA A 71 -27.05 8.17 -10.08
CA ALA A 71 -26.61 8.52 -8.73
C ALA A 71 -27.24 9.85 -8.29
N GLU A 72 -27.32 10.04 -6.96
CA GLU A 72 -27.80 11.30 -6.40
C GLU A 72 -26.74 12.39 -6.58
N LYS A 73 -27.19 13.62 -6.82
CA LYS A 73 -26.29 14.74 -7.08
C LYS A 73 -26.13 15.58 -5.82
N GLU A 74 -24.90 15.68 -5.32
CA GLU A 74 -24.52 16.55 -4.20
C GLU A 74 -23.79 17.79 -4.76
N GLY A 75 -24.41 18.96 -4.64
CA GLY A 75 -23.86 20.19 -5.19
C GLY A 75 -23.84 20.24 -6.73
N SER A 76 -22.79 20.82 -7.33
CA SER A 76 -22.77 21.10 -8.77
C SER A 76 -22.23 19.98 -9.64
N GLU A 77 -21.27 19.16 -9.18
CA GLU A 77 -20.54 18.19 -10.03
C GLU A 77 -20.15 16.88 -9.29
N ILE A 78 -20.57 16.71 -8.02
CA ILE A 78 -20.30 15.51 -7.23
C ILE A 78 -21.56 14.66 -7.22
N TYR A 79 -21.36 13.36 -7.45
CA TYR A 79 -22.41 12.36 -7.42
C TYR A 79 -22.13 11.38 -6.29
N VAL A 80 -23.14 11.10 -5.49
CA VAL A 80 -23.03 10.29 -4.28
C VAL A 80 -23.72 8.96 -4.52
N ILE A 81 -23.02 7.89 -4.16
CA ILE A 81 -23.56 6.54 -4.10
C ILE A 81 -23.53 6.16 -2.62
N PRO A 82 -24.70 5.96 -1.99
CA PRO A 82 -24.75 5.60 -0.59
C PRO A 82 -24.00 4.31 -0.31
N ASP A 83 -23.24 4.25 0.78
CA ASP A 83 -22.72 2.96 1.25
C ASP A 83 -23.91 2.06 1.61
N PRO A 84 -23.89 0.75 1.30
CA PRO A 84 -25.00 -0.09 1.67
C PRO A 84 -25.13 -0.10 3.19
N GLU A 85 -26.32 0.25 3.68
CA GLU A 85 -26.62 0.12 5.10
C GLU A 85 -26.26 -1.31 5.55
N PRO A 86 -25.55 -1.46 6.69
CA PRO A 86 -25.25 -2.77 7.21
C PRO A 86 -26.57 -3.52 7.35
N ALA A 87 -26.63 -4.77 6.86
CA ALA A 87 -27.85 -5.57 6.82
C ALA A 87 -28.61 -5.43 8.15
N SER A 88 -29.69 -4.64 8.12
CA SER A 88 -30.46 -4.28 9.30
C SER A 88 -31.10 -5.54 9.86
N GLU A 89 -30.66 -5.98 11.05
CA GLU A 89 -31.32 -6.88 12.02
C GLU A 89 -30.24 -7.51 12.92
N ARG A 90 -29.39 -6.71 13.55
CA ARG A 90 -28.64 -7.19 14.73
C ARG A 90 -29.27 -6.62 15.98
N ASP A 91 -29.63 -7.51 16.90
CA ASP A 91 -30.10 -7.10 18.21
C ASP A 91 -29.01 -6.22 18.88
N PRO A 92 -29.38 -5.06 19.46
CA PRO A 92 -28.44 -4.23 20.22
C PRO A 92 -27.78 -5.08 21.32
N GLY A 93 -26.46 -5.22 21.26
CA GLY A 93 -25.68 -6.06 22.18
C GLY A 93 -25.14 -7.38 21.61
N ASP A 94 -25.40 -7.70 20.34
CA ASP A 94 -24.82 -8.86 19.64
C ASP A 94 -23.75 -8.47 18.61
N SER A 95 -23.27 -7.21 18.65
CA SER A 95 -22.08 -6.84 17.89
C SER A 95 -20.85 -7.55 18.44
N PRO A 96 -20.04 -8.24 17.60
CA PRO A 96 -18.74 -8.75 18.00
C PRO A 96 -17.76 -7.65 18.42
N TRP A 97 -18.11 -6.38 18.13
CA TRP A 97 -17.26 -5.21 18.30
C TRP A 97 -18.02 -4.13 19.10
N PRO A 98 -18.09 -4.25 20.45
CA PRO A 98 -18.83 -3.31 21.30
C PRO A 98 -18.35 -1.85 21.18
N TRP A 99 -17.08 -1.64 20.80
CA TRP A 99 -16.50 -0.32 20.57
C TRP A 99 -17.04 0.37 19.30
N ALA A 100 -17.63 -0.37 18.37
CA ALA A 100 -18.19 0.17 17.13
C ALA A 100 -19.64 0.67 17.28
N GLU A 101 -20.37 0.21 18.30
CA GLU A 101 -21.78 0.59 18.52
C GLU A 101 -21.94 2.05 18.99
N ASP A 102 -20.93 2.59 19.68
CA ASP A 102 -20.93 3.96 20.25
C ASP A 102 -20.11 4.96 19.42
N SER A 103 -19.59 4.55 18.25
CA SER A 103 -18.72 5.41 17.44
C SER A 103 -19.54 6.16 16.39
N ASP A 104 -19.57 7.49 16.47
CA ASP A 104 -20.01 8.38 15.38
C ASP A 104 -19.00 8.30 14.22
N LEU A 105 -19.03 7.18 13.49
CA LEU A 105 -18.18 6.99 12.33
C LEU A 105 -18.67 7.86 11.17
N PRO A 106 -17.75 8.40 10.34
CA PRO A 106 -18.14 9.14 9.16
C PRO A 106 -18.89 8.25 8.18
N ASP A 107 -19.80 8.85 7.44
CA ASP A 107 -20.49 8.18 6.34
C ASP A 107 -19.48 7.74 5.26
N LEU A 108 -19.59 6.49 4.82
CA LEU A 108 -18.71 5.86 3.84
C LEU A 108 -19.24 5.98 2.40
N ASP A 109 -20.24 6.85 2.21
CA ASP A 109 -20.76 7.26 0.92
C ASP A 109 -19.67 7.56 -0.12
N THR A 110 -19.76 6.89 -1.27
CA THR A 110 -18.82 7.08 -2.37
C THR A 110 -19.12 8.39 -3.10
N ARG A 111 -18.16 9.31 -3.11
CA ARG A 111 -18.29 10.61 -3.80
C ARG A 111 -17.51 10.61 -5.11
N ILE A 112 -18.22 10.73 -6.22
CA ILE A 112 -17.67 10.72 -7.58
C ILE A 112 -17.70 12.13 -8.16
N ASN A 113 -16.53 12.78 -8.27
CA ASN A 113 -16.40 14.07 -8.94
C ASN A 113 -16.32 13.90 -10.46
N VAL A 114 -17.47 13.94 -11.13
CA VAL A 114 -17.58 13.65 -12.57
C VAL A 114 -16.84 14.69 -13.42
N ALA A 115 -16.87 15.96 -13.03
CA ALA A 115 -16.21 17.04 -13.78
C ALA A 115 -14.68 16.86 -13.80
N VAL A 116 -14.08 16.62 -12.62
CA VAL A 116 -12.63 16.42 -12.47
C VAL A 116 -12.17 15.17 -13.21
N LEU A 117 -12.91 14.05 -13.10
CA LEU A 117 -12.58 12.82 -13.82
C LEU A 117 -12.69 12.98 -15.34
N ARG A 118 -13.68 13.74 -15.83
CA ARG A 118 -13.79 14.06 -17.26
C ARG A 118 -12.67 14.94 -17.77
N GLU A 119 -12.21 15.88 -16.95
CA GLU A 119 -11.07 16.70 -17.27
C GLU A 119 -9.80 15.84 -17.40
N GLY A 120 -9.57 14.94 -16.44
CA GLY A 120 -8.49 13.96 -16.49
C GLY A 120 -8.49 13.15 -17.79
N ILE A 121 -9.65 12.60 -18.20
CA ILE A 121 -9.79 11.89 -19.49
C ILE A 121 -9.43 12.76 -20.69
N LYS A 122 -9.79 14.05 -20.69
CA LYS A 122 -9.41 14.96 -21.79
C LYS A 122 -7.90 15.20 -21.81
N GLY A 123 -7.29 15.32 -20.63
CA GLY A 123 -5.84 15.41 -20.45
C GLY A 123 -5.12 14.21 -21.05
N THR A 124 -5.53 12.99 -20.69
CA THR A 124 -4.94 11.74 -21.19
C THR A 124 -5.09 11.57 -22.70
N GLN A 125 -6.26 11.90 -23.25
CA GLN A 125 -6.51 11.82 -24.70
C GLN A 125 -5.67 12.82 -25.51
N ALA A 126 -5.44 14.03 -24.98
CA ALA A 126 -4.61 15.03 -25.66
C ALA A 126 -3.17 14.54 -25.85
N VAL A 127 -2.59 13.92 -24.83
CA VAL A 127 -1.25 13.30 -24.86
C VAL A 127 -1.23 12.14 -25.87
N ARG A 128 -2.21 11.22 -25.77
CA ARG A 128 -2.29 10.03 -26.62
C ARG A 128 -2.42 10.35 -28.12
N HIS A 129 -3.04 11.47 -28.46
CA HIS A 129 -3.19 11.93 -29.84
C HIS A 129 -2.09 12.89 -30.30
N GLY A 130 -1.06 13.12 -29.47
CA GLY A 130 0.07 13.99 -29.81
C GLY A 130 -0.31 15.46 -30.01
N ARG A 131 -1.38 15.93 -29.33
CA ARG A 131 -1.99 17.24 -29.55
C ARG A 131 -1.61 18.33 -28.52
N GLY A 132 -0.69 18.08 -27.58
CA GLY A 132 -0.15 19.12 -26.70
C GLY A 132 0.51 18.62 -25.41
N GLU A 133 0.83 19.57 -24.52
CA GLU A 133 1.24 19.39 -23.10
C GLU A 133 0.05 18.94 -22.23
N GLY A 134 -0.73 17.95 -22.69
CA GLY A 134 -1.70 17.31 -21.81
C GLY A 134 -0.98 16.65 -20.63
N GLY A 135 -1.63 16.58 -19.48
CA GLY A 135 -1.05 15.97 -18.29
C GLY A 135 -2.11 15.76 -17.22
N LEU A 136 -1.84 14.82 -16.33
CA LEU A 136 -2.67 14.58 -15.16
C LEU A 136 -2.21 15.50 -14.03
N ALA A 137 -3.17 16.19 -13.43
CA ALA A 137 -2.96 16.94 -12.20
C ALA A 137 -3.21 16.05 -10.98
N ARG A 138 -2.69 16.46 -9.82
CA ARG A 138 -2.89 15.71 -8.57
C ARG A 138 -4.38 15.56 -8.23
N GLU A 139 -5.18 16.58 -8.50
CA GLU A 139 -6.63 16.54 -8.29
C GLU A 139 -7.35 15.45 -9.12
N HIS A 140 -6.84 15.10 -10.31
CA HIS A 140 -7.39 14.01 -11.12
C HIS A 140 -7.11 12.66 -10.46
N ILE A 141 -5.91 12.51 -9.90
CA ILE A 141 -5.49 11.31 -9.17
C ILE A 141 -6.29 11.20 -7.87
N ASP A 142 -6.40 12.26 -7.08
CA ASP A 142 -7.18 12.23 -5.83
C ASP A 142 -8.65 11.87 -6.09
N ALA A 143 -9.25 12.39 -7.18
CA ALA A 143 -10.60 12.00 -7.59
C ALA A 143 -10.71 10.54 -8.04
N LEU A 144 -9.65 9.96 -8.59
CA LEU A 144 -9.57 8.53 -8.92
C LEU A 144 -9.43 7.68 -7.65
N LEU A 145 -8.61 8.11 -6.69
CA LEU A 145 -8.39 7.40 -5.42
C LEU A 145 -9.66 7.40 -4.56
N ALA A 146 -10.43 8.50 -4.57
CA ALA A 146 -11.71 8.60 -3.86
C ALA A 146 -12.77 7.58 -4.33
N LEU A 147 -12.57 6.93 -5.48
CA LEU A 147 -13.46 5.83 -5.89
C LEU A 147 -13.33 4.60 -4.97
N ASP A 148 -12.19 4.41 -4.30
CA ASP A 148 -11.94 3.23 -3.45
C ASP A 148 -12.85 3.17 -2.22
N ASP A 149 -13.47 4.30 -1.83
CA ASP A 149 -14.48 4.34 -0.76
C ASP A 149 -15.66 3.40 -1.04
N HIS A 150 -15.93 3.12 -2.33
CA HIS A 150 -16.98 2.20 -2.74
C HIS A 150 -16.64 0.76 -2.35
N GLU A 151 -17.58 0.05 -1.71
CA GLU A 151 -17.41 -1.33 -1.23
C GLU A 151 -16.87 -2.32 -2.28
N SER A 152 -17.20 -2.12 -3.56
CA SER A 152 -16.73 -2.98 -4.65
C SER A 152 -15.27 -2.75 -5.05
N LEU A 153 -14.63 -1.70 -4.52
CA LEU A 153 -13.27 -1.30 -4.86
C LEU A 153 -12.31 -1.52 -3.69
N ARG A 154 -12.58 -0.98 -2.48
CA ARG A 154 -11.86 -1.14 -1.17
C ARG A 154 -10.68 -2.12 -1.11
N SER A 155 -9.70 -1.94 -1.98
CA SER A 155 -8.57 -2.86 -2.18
C SER A 155 -7.27 -2.09 -2.35
N LEU A 156 -7.35 -0.77 -2.50
CA LEU A 156 -6.19 0.08 -2.68
C LEU A 156 -5.25 0.03 -1.46
N MET A 157 -5.80 0.03 -0.25
CA MET A 157 -4.99 -0.12 0.98
C MET A 157 -4.20 -1.42 0.98
N THR A 158 -4.83 -2.54 0.61
CA THR A 158 -4.17 -3.84 0.52
C THR A 158 -3.06 -3.82 -0.53
N GLU A 159 -3.31 -3.25 -1.70
CA GLU A 159 -2.30 -3.12 -2.75
C GLU A 159 -1.10 -2.24 -2.30
N HIS A 160 -1.34 -1.14 -1.57
CA HIS A 160 -0.26 -0.34 -0.99
C HIS A 160 0.55 -1.14 0.04
N ALA A 161 -0.13 -1.91 0.89
CA ALA A 161 0.54 -2.76 1.88
C ALA A 161 1.38 -3.85 1.20
N ASP A 162 0.85 -4.52 0.17
CA ASP A 162 1.56 -5.54 -0.60
C ASP A 162 2.82 -4.95 -1.27
N ARG A 163 2.70 -3.77 -1.90
CA ARG A 163 3.85 -3.08 -2.51
C ARG A 163 4.90 -2.65 -1.51
N ALA A 164 4.48 -2.16 -0.35
CA ALA A 164 5.40 -1.80 0.73
C ALA A 164 6.16 -3.04 1.22
N TRP A 165 5.45 -4.16 1.38
CA TRP A 165 6.05 -5.43 1.77
C TRP A 165 7.03 -5.97 0.72
N ASP A 166 6.67 -5.95 -0.56
CA ASP A 166 7.56 -6.36 -1.66
C ASP A 166 8.81 -5.46 -1.72
N SER A 167 8.64 -4.14 -1.58
CA SER A 167 9.75 -3.19 -1.57
C SER A 167 10.71 -3.44 -0.42
N ALA A 168 10.20 -3.64 0.79
CA ALA A 168 11.01 -3.96 1.97
C ALA A 168 11.80 -5.27 1.79
N ARG A 169 11.19 -6.28 1.16
CA ARG A 169 11.87 -7.55 0.84
C ARG A 169 12.98 -7.38 -0.19
N ASP A 170 12.73 -6.62 -1.25
CA ASP A 170 13.74 -6.35 -2.28
C ASP A 170 14.92 -5.56 -1.69
N GLU A 171 14.65 -4.59 -0.82
CA GLU A 171 15.67 -3.84 -0.09
C GLU A 171 16.49 -4.75 0.84
N ASP A 172 15.86 -5.64 1.60
CA ASP A 172 16.55 -6.62 2.44
C ASP A 172 17.42 -7.57 1.61
N LEU A 173 16.89 -8.12 0.52
CA LEU A 173 17.64 -8.98 -0.40
C LEU A 173 18.85 -8.25 -0.98
N HIS A 174 18.66 -7.00 -1.38
CA HIS A 174 19.75 -6.16 -1.89
C HIS A 174 20.80 -5.88 -0.81
N SER A 175 20.38 -5.53 0.40
CA SER A 175 21.24 -5.32 1.57
C SER A 175 22.09 -6.55 1.89
N ARG A 176 21.47 -7.75 1.93
CA ARG A 176 22.15 -9.04 2.11
C ARG A 176 23.15 -9.32 1.00
N ALA A 177 22.80 -9.03 -0.25
CA ALA A 177 23.69 -9.21 -1.39
C ALA A 177 24.93 -8.30 -1.31
N ARG A 178 24.74 -7.02 -0.94
CA ARG A 178 25.85 -6.09 -0.69
C ARG A 178 26.76 -6.56 0.43
N ALA A 179 26.18 -7.00 1.54
CA ALA A 179 26.92 -7.51 2.69
C ALA A 179 27.74 -8.76 2.33
N ALA A 180 27.15 -9.71 1.61
CA ALA A 180 27.85 -10.90 1.12
C ALA A 180 28.99 -10.55 0.14
N ALA A 181 28.78 -9.58 -0.75
CA ALA A 181 29.82 -9.11 -1.66
C ALA A 181 30.99 -8.45 -0.91
N LEU A 182 30.68 -7.69 0.15
CA LEU A 182 31.71 -7.11 1.01
C LEU A 182 32.51 -8.16 1.74
N LEU A 183 31.87 -9.16 2.35
CA LEU A 183 32.54 -10.25 3.06
C LEU A 183 33.56 -10.96 2.17
N ARG A 184 33.16 -11.28 0.92
CA ARG A 184 34.08 -11.86 -0.07
C ARG A 184 35.28 -10.96 -0.41
N ARG A 185 35.08 -9.64 -0.38
CA ARG A 185 36.13 -8.66 -0.68
C ARG A 185 37.13 -8.49 0.47
N ILE A 186 36.64 -8.47 1.72
CA ILE A 186 37.49 -8.22 2.89
C ILE A 186 38.16 -9.50 3.40
N GLY A 187 37.54 -10.67 3.18
CA GLY A 187 38.02 -11.95 3.66
C GLY A 187 37.80 -12.16 5.17
N ASP A 188 37.96 -13.40 5.60
CA ASP A 188 37.58 -13.85 6.96
C ASP A 188 38.39 -13.17 8.07
N GLU A 189 39.69 -12.95 7.86
CA GLU A 189 40.55 -12.27 8.84
C GLU A 189 40.11 -10.83 9.13
N ALA A 190 39.74 -10.09 8.07
CA ALA A 190 39.26 -8.73 8.24
C ALA A 190 37.87 -8.69 8.86
N ALA A 191 37.01 -9.67 8.54
CA ALA A 191 35.69 -9.79 9.15
C ALA A 191 35.80 -10.09 10.65
N ALA A 192 36.69 -11.00 11.05
CA ALA A 192 36.95 -11.32 12.46
C ALA A 192 37.48 -10.11 13.23
N ARG A 193 38.45 -9.37 12.67
CA ARG A 193 38.96 -8.14 13.29
C ARG A 193 37.85 -7.10 13.50
N ARG A 194 36.98 -6.89 12.50
CA ARG A 194 35.83 -5.97 12.64
C ARG A 194 34.85 -6.44 13.71
N ALA A 195 34.68 -7.75 13.90
CA ALA A 195 33.81 -8.30 14.92
C ALA A 195 34.36 -8.04 16.33
N GLU A 196 35.68 -8.13 16.52
CA GLU A 196 36.35 -7.75 17.77
C GLU A 196 36.19 -6.24 18.07
N GLU A 197 36.29 -5.39 17.04
CA GLU A 197 36.11 -3.92 17.15
C GLU A 197 34.64 -3.50 17.35
N ALA A 198 33.66 -4.36 17.04
CA ALA A 198 32.24 -4.02 17.05
C ALA A 198 31.75 -3.56 18.42
N ALA A 199 32.25 -4.17 19.51
CA ALA A 199 31.89 -3.81 20.87
C ALA A 199 32.33 -2.39 21.26
N GLU A 200 33.41 -1.88 20.66
CA GLU A 200 33.92 -0.52 20.91
C GLU A 200 33.16 0.54 20.11
N LEU A 201 32.66 0.17 18.93
CA LEU A 201 31.91 1.05 18.03
C LEU A 201 30.41 1.13 18.39
N HIS A 202 29.89 0.14 19.08
CA HIS A 202 28.49 0.07 19.47
C HIS A 202 28.18 0.99 20.66
N THR A 203 27.00 1.63 20.62
CA THR A 203 26.49 2.45 21.72
C THR A 203 25.43 1.66 22.49
N PRO A 204 25.78 0.99 23.61
CA PRO A 204 24.83 0.16 24.34
C PRO A 204 23.78 0.98 25.09
N TYR A 205 22.80 0.26 25.65
CA TYR A 205 21.85 0.81 26.62
C TYR A 205 22.55 1.62 27.72
N HIS A 206 22.09 2.86 27.92
CA HIS A 206 22.47 3.68 29.07
C HIS A 206 21.26 4.47 29.59
N PRO A 207 20.83 4.30 30.86
CA PRO A 207 19.59 4.88 31.40
C PRO A 207 19.41 6.40 31.23
N LYS A 208 20.49 7.15 31.05
CA LYS A 208 20.48 8.62 30.88
C LYS A 208 20.93 9.12 29.50
N HIS A 209 21.60 8.28 28.72
CA HIS A 209 22.30 8.71 27.50
C HIS A 209 21.86 7.92 26.27
N ASN A 210 21.39 6.69 26.48
CA ASN A 210 20.78 5.85 25.45
C ASN A 210 19.77 4.88 26.09
N PRO A 211 18.63 5.39 26.62
CA PRO A 211 17.65 4.57 27.35
C PRO A 211 16.89 3.58 26.45
N GLU A 212 17.06 3.65 25.14
CA GLU A 212 16.47 2.72 24.17
C GLU A 212 17.53 1.83 23.51
N GLY A 213 18.80 1.99 23.89
CA GLY A 213 19.90 1.22 23.33
C GLY A 213 19.70 -0.27 23.53
N LEU A 214 19.94 -1.04 22.47
CA LEU A 214 19.93 -2.49 22.51
C LEU A 214 21.37 -3.01 22.62
N ALA A 215 21.53 -4.26 23.06
CA ALA A 215 22.83 -4.92 22.97
C ALA A 215 23.15 -5.29 21.51
N LEU A 216 24.42 -5.59 21.23
CA LEU A 216 24.79 -6.22 19.96
C LEU A 216 24.08 -7.56 19.80
N ASP A 217 23.51 -7.76 18.62
CA ASP A 217 22.82 -8.97 18.22
C ASP A 217 23.64 -9.73 17.15
N ASP A 218 23.28 -11.00 16.92
CA ASP A 218 23.88 -11.83 15.91
C ASP A 218 23.44 -11.38 14.51
N CYS A 219 24.41 -11.08 13.65
CA CYS A 219 24.11 -10.73 12.28
C CYS A 219 23.70 -11.98 11.47
N PRO A 220 22.52 -11.98 10.82
CA PRO A 220 22.06 -13.14 10.05
C PRO A 220 22.88 -13.40 8.77
N VAL A 221 23.74 -12.46 8.35
CA VAL A 221 24.56 -12.59 7.14
C VAL A 221 25.96 -13.10 7.46
N CYS A 222 26.66 -12.48 8.41
CA CYS A 222 28.05 -12.85 8.74
C CYS A 222 28.18 -13.77 9.95
N GLY A 223 27.11 -13.94 10.75
CA GLY A 223 27.10 -14.82 11.93
C GLY A 223 27.87 -14.29 13.14
N TYR A 224 28.38 -13.06 13.10
CA TYR A 224 29.05 -12.42 14.24
C TYR A 224 28.04 -11.62 15.07
N THR A 225 28.24 -11.60 16.39
CA THR A 225 27.54 -10.73 17.35
C THR A 225 28.01 -9.28 17.18
N ALA A 226 27.55 -8.64 16.11
CA ALA A 226 28.01 -7.33 15.66
C ALA A 226 26.89 -6.52 14.98
N PHE A 227 25.64 -6.95 15.11
CA PHE A 227 24.48 -6.19 14.64
C PHE A 227 24.12 -5.14 15.69
N SER A 228 24.29 -3.86 15.33
CA SER A 228 23.93 -2.74 16.18
C SER A 228 22.53 -2.29 15.84
N ALA A 229 21.59 -2.52 16.76
CA ALA A 229 20.22 -2.10 16.62
C ALA A 229 19.97 -0.75 17.32
N ASP A 230 19.28 0.15 16.62
CA ASP A 230 18.91 1.48 17.10
C ASP A 230 17.57 1.44 17.86
N CYS A 231 16.67 0.53 17.46
CA CYS A 231 15.41 0.27 18.14
C CYS A 231 14.96 -1.18 17.95
N GLY A 232 14.04 -1.65 18.79
CA GLY A 232 13.47 -3.00 18.72
C GLY A 232 12.23 -3.07 17.83
N ASP A 233 11.78 -4.29 17.55
CA ASP A 233 10.53 -4.57 16.85
C ASP A 233 9.29 -4.20 17.69
N GLU A 234 8.16 -4.01 17.01
CA GLU A 234 6.88 -3.66 17.63
C GLU A 234 6.32 -4.75 18.55
N LEU A 235 6.73 -6.00 18.35
CA LEU A 235 6.21 -7.15 19.11
C LEU A 235 7.06 -7.48 20.34
N GLY A 236 8.14 -6.72 20.58
CA GLY A 236 9.06 -6.95 21.68
C GLY A 236 9.79 -8.31 21.60
N MET A 237 9.94 -8.86 20.39
CA MET A 237 10.60 -10.14 20.15
C MET A 237 12.13 -10.05 20.18
N GLY A 238 12.67 -8.84 20.31
CA GLY A 238 14.11 -8.58 20.37
C GLY A 238 14.77 -8.51 18.99
N ILE A 239 13.99 -8.37 17.91
CA ILE A 239 14.52 -8.20 16.56
C ILE A 239 14.75 -6.71 16.31
N GLY A 240 16.00 -6.31 16.22
CA GLY A 240 16.36 -4.89 16.11
C GLY A 240 16.43 -4.35 14.67
N VAL A 241 16.09 -3.07 14.52
CA VAL A 241 16.34 -2.26 13.31
C VAL A 241 17.73 -1.67 13.40
N GLY A 242 18.53 -1.74 12.34
CA GLY A 242 19.87 -1.15 12.36
C GLY A 242 20.83 -1.75 11.34
N GLN A 243 22.11 -1.80 11.70
CA GLN A 243 23.18 -2.20 10.78
C GLN A 243 24.23 -3.10 11.46
N CYS A 244 24.75 -4.07 10.72
CA CYS A 244 25.93 -4.83 11.12
C CYS A 244 27.23 -4.04 10.94
N LEU A 245 28.00 -3.93 12.01
CA LEU A 245 29.30 -3.24 12.02
C LEU A 245 30.41 -3.99 11.27
N VAL A 246 30.18 -5.28 10.93
CA VAL A 246 31.14 -6.12 10.17
C VAL A 246 30.86 -6.05 8.68
N CYS A 247 29.66 -6.49 8.27
CA CYS A 247 29.30 -6.69 6.88
C CYS A 247 28.42 -5.58 6.28
N HIS A 248 28.02 -4.58 7.08
CA HIS A 248 27.10 -3.51 6.69
C HIS A 248 25.75 -4.00 6.14
N TYR A 249 25.30 -5.18 6.58
CA TYR A 249 23.92 -5.57 6.42
C TYR A 249 23.03 -4.60 7.19
N GLU A 250 22.12 -3.95 6.49
CA GLU A 250 21.08 -3.08 7.04
C GLU A 250 19.76 -3.86 7.12
N ARG A 251 19.10 -3.78 8.28
CA ARG A 251 17.74 -4.30 8.49
C ARG A 251 16.82 -3.11 8.73
N SER A 252 15.84 -2.93 7.84
CA SER A 252 14.81 -1.90 7.97
C SER A 252 13.79 -2.28 9.05
N TRP A 253 12.95 -1.30 9.41
CA TRP A 253 11.87 -1.50 10.36
C TRP A 253 10.85 -2.54 9.89
N ASP A 254 10.46 -2.51 8.62
CA ASP A 254 9.53 -3.48 8.04
C ASP A 254 10.09 -4.90 8.08
N THR A 255 11.38 -5.07 7.74
CA THR A 255 12.05 -6.38 7.80
C THR A 255 12.18 -6.89 9.23
N ALA A 256 12.51 -6.01 10.19
CA ALA A 256 12.57 -6.39 11.60
C ALA A 256 11.21 -6.85 12.12
N ASN A 257 10.13 -6.17 11.78
CA ASN A 257 8.78 -6.55 12.18
C ASN A 257 8.26 -7.81 11.47
N ASP A 258 8.61 -8.04 10.21
CA ASP A 258 8.27 -9.28 9.50
C ASP A 258 9.00 -10.50 10.12
N GLU A 259 10.29 -10.35 10.45
CA GLU A 259 11.06 -11.35 11.19
C GLU A 259 10.49 -11.59 12.60
N ALA A 260 10.13 -10.52 13.31
CA ALA A 260 9.51 -10.60 14.63
C ALA A 260 8.14 -11.29 14.59
N ARG A 261 7.28 -10.96 13.61
CA ARG A 261 5.99 -11.64 13.39
C ARG A 261 6.20 -13.12 13.14
N SER A 262 7.14 -13.46 12.27
CA SER A 262 7.49 -14.86 11.98
C SER A 262 7.96 -15.61 13.23
N LEU A 263 8.77 -14.98 14.08
CA LEU A 263 9.22 -15.56 15.35
C LEU A 263 8.07 -15.68 16.36
N TYR A 264 7.24 -14.65 16.49
CA TYR A 264 6.06 -14.65 17.35
C TYR A 264 5.09 -15.78 16.99
N PHE A 265 4.79 -15.97 15.70
CA PHE A 265 3.96 -17.09 15.23
C PHE A 265 4.59 -18.44 15.57
N LYS A 266 5.90 -18.60 15.34
CA LYS A 266 6.60 -19.84 15.70
C LYS A 266 6.50 -20.13 17.20
N VAL A 267 6.73 -19.14 18.05
CA VAL A 267 6.70 -19.30 19.52
C VAL A 267 5.28 -19.58 20.01
N ARG A 268 4.29 -18.86 19.48
CA ARG A 268 2.89 -18.96 19.93
C ARG A 268 2.21 -20.27 19.50
N TRP A 269 2.60 -20.83 18.36
CA TRP A 269 1.99 -22.02 17.77
C TRP A 269 2.95 -23.22 17.72
N ALA A 270 4.02 -23.22 18.53
CA ALA A 270 4.94 -24.36 18.65
C ALA A 270 4.32 -25.56 19.39
N ASP A 271 3.20 -25.37 20.08
CA ASP A 271 2.58 -26.35 20.99
C ASP A 271 1.23 -26.93 20.49
N ASP A 272 0.80 -26.64 19.25
CA ASP A 272 -0.35 -27.27 18.57
C ASP A 272 0.11 -28.30 17.51
#